data_AF-A0A1A8DVW4-F1
#
_entry.id   AF-A0A1A8DVW4-F1
#
_cell.length_a   1.000
_cell.length_b   1.000
_cell.length_c   1.000
_cell.angle_alpha   90.00
_cell.angle_beta   90.00
_cell.angle_gamma   90.00
#
_symmetry.space_group_name_H-M   'P 1'
#
loop_
_entity.id
_entity.type
_entity.pdbx_description
1 polymer ?
#
loop_
_entity_poly.entity_id
_entity_poly.type
_entity_poly.pdbx_seq_one_letter_code
_entity_poly.pdbx_strand_id
1 'polypeptide(L)'
;SAAPQPTPEPQTQDLAEPEPELDNSATSSDPGSSPYLPGLGKPYDVQESMKAKLIAIRRKLVEQGPCHLELQTALDRISKAHEKLGEKLTRFYLPNCDKHGLYKQKQCESTLDGQKGRCWCVSSWNGKKLLGSSDLPSEADCR
;
A
#
# COMPACT_ATOMS: atom_id res chain seq x y z
N SER A 1 -22.98 52.79 18.40
CA SER A 1 -23.30 52.47 19.80
C SER A 1 -23.74 51.01 19.85
N ALA A 2 -23.08 50.06 20.52
CA ALA A 2 -22.21 50.13 21.70
C ALA A 2 -20.81 49.52 21.44
N ALA A 3 -19.86 49.91 22.29
CA ALA A 3 -18.44 49.56 22.27
C ALA A 3 -18.12 48.32 23.16
N PRO A 4 -16.90 47.74 23.07
CA PRO A 4 -16.57 46.36 23.48
C PRO A 4 -15.73 46.27 24.76
N GLN A 5 -15.71 45.11 25.45
CA GLN A 5 -14.74 44.71 26.50
C GLN A 5 -14.70 43.17 26.69
N PRO A 6 -13.70 42.55 27.35
CA PRO A 6 -12.27 42.47 26.98
C PRO A 6 -11.71 41.01 27.00
N THR A 7 -10.52 40.80 26.46
CA THR A 7 -9.66 39.60 26.61
C THR A 7 -8.99 39.53 27.99
N PRO A 8 -8.49 38.33 28.38
CA PRO A 8 -7.03 38.17 28.45
C PRO A 8 -6.51 36.77 28.02
N GLU A 9 -5.48 36.76 27.18
CA GLU A 9 -4.39 35.76 27.18
C GLU A 9 -3.23 36.31 28.06
N PRO A 10 -2.05 35.67 28.26
CA PRO A 10 -1.52 34.36 27.83
C PRO A 10 -0.81 33.57 28.97
N GLN A 11 -0.54 32.28 28.78
CA GLN A 11 0.55 31.61 29.51
C GLN A 11 1.39 30.72 28.58
N THR A 12 2.53 31.28 28.19
CA THR A 12 3.74 30.63 27.70
C THR A 12 4.35 29.75 28.80
N GLN A 13 4.72 28.51 28.48
CA GLN A 13 5.87 27.84 29.10
C GLN A 13 6.61 27.01 28.05
N ASP A 14 7.80 27.53 27.72
CA ASP A 14 8.96 26.87 27.12
C ASP A 14 9.51 25.85 28.12
N LEU A 15 9.88 24.63 27.69
CA LEU A 15 11.18 24.02 27.99
C LEU A 15 11.28 22.57 27.48
N ALA A 16 12.28 22.38 26.62
CA ALA A 16 13.26 21.29 26.60
C ALA A 16 12.83 19.85 26.26
N GLU A 17 13.24 19.43 25.06
CA GLU A 17 13.79 18.08 24.79
C GLU A 17 14.89 17.72 25.81
N PRO A 18 14.99 16.44 26.17
CA PRO A 18 16.19 15.74 25.73
C PRO A 18 15.94 14.28 25.30
N GLU A 19 16.64 13.88 24.24
CA GLU A 19 16.92 12.48 23.91
C GLU A 19 17.62 11.76 25.07
N PRO A 20 17.34 10.48 25.29
CA PRO A 20 18.32 9.59 25.92
C PRO A 20 18.86 8.58 24.91
N GLU A 21 20.18 8.64 24.82
CA GLU A 21 21.07 7.83 24.02
C GLU A 21 20.99 6.33 24.36
N LEU A 22 21.32 5.55 23.34
CA LEU A 22 21.60 4.13 23.38
C LEU A 22 22.81 3.85 24.29
N ASP A 23 22.59 3.25 25.45
CA ASP A 23 23.58 2.42 26.12
C ASP A 23 22.90 1.26 26.84
N ASN A 24 23.18 0.04 26.39
CA ASN A 24 23.10 -1.11 27.27
C ASN A 24 24.40 -1.89 27.11
N SER A 25 25.40 -1.43 27.85
CA SER A 25 26.64 -2.14 28.07
C SER A 25 26.39 -3.38 28.94
N ALA A 26 26.54 -4.57 28.37
CA ALA A 26 26.78 -5.80 29.12
C ALA A 26 28.13 -6.37 28.67
N THR A 27 29.14 -6.16 29.52
CA THR A 27 30.47 -6.75 29.40
C THR A 27 30.45 -8.21 29.85
N SER A 28 30.97 -9.11 29.02
CA SER A 28 31.88 -10.17 29.48
C SER A 28 32.59 -10.79 28.27
N SER A 29 33.92 -10.65 28.29
CA SER A 29 34.89 -11.23 27.36
C SER A 29 34.86 -12.76 27.32
N ASP A 30 35.03 -13.36 26.15
CA ASP A 30 36.02 -14.45 25.95
C ASP A 30 36.35 -14.63 24.44
N PRO A 31 37.60 -14.90 24.03
CA PRO A 31 38.03 -15.03 22.64
C PRO A 31 38.21 -16.49 22.20
N GLY A 32 37.97 -16.77 20.91
CA GLY A 32 38.76 -17.80 20.19
C GLY A 32 37.99 -18.83 19.35
N SER A 33 38.54 -19.04 18.14
CA SER A 33 38.38 -20.17 17.21
C SER A 33 37.14 -20.11 16.30
N SER A 34 37.19 -20.20 14.97
CA SER A 34 38.23 -20.49 13.96
C SER A 34 37.63 -20.12 12.58
N PRO A 35 38.42 -19.69 11.57
CA PRO A 35 37.90 -19.38 10.24
C PRO A 35 37.79 -20.65 9.39
N TYR A 36 36.57 -21.03 9.00
CA TYR A 36 36.37 -21.94 7.88
C TYR A 36 35.78 -21.19 6.70
N LEU A 37 36.50 -21.25 5.58
CA LEU A 37 36.15 -20.66 4.29
C LEU A 37 34.85 -21.26 3.71
N PRO A 38 34.14 -20.52 2.84
CA PRO A 38 32.82 -20.89 2.35
C PRO A 38 32.88 -21.73 1.08
N GLY A 39 31.97 -22.71 0.97
CA GLY A 39 31.39 -23.09 -0.32
C GLY A 39 31.66 -24.52 -0.81
N LEU A 40 30.71 -25.40 -0.55
CA LEU A 40 30.21 -26.32 -1.58
C LEU A 40 28.73 -26.58 -1.29
N GLY A 41 27.88 -25.61 -1.67
CA GLY A 41 26.43 -25.85 -1.68
C GLY A 41 26.17 -27.02 -2.63
N LYS A 42 25.67 -28.14 -2.09
CA LYS A 42 25.32 -29.29 -2.93
C LYS A 42 24.24 -28.84 -3.91
N PRO A 43 24.23 -29.29 -5.18
CA PRO A 43 23.21 -28.87 -6.16
C PRO A 43 21.76 -29.18 -5.71
N TYR A 44 21.60 -30.09 -4.74
CA TYR A 44 20.33 -30.41 -4.10
C TYR A 44 19.81 -29.27 -3.19
N ASP A 45 20.70 -28.54 -2.48
CA ASP A 45 20.32 -27.44 -1.59
C ASP A 45 19.87 -26.19 -2.37
N VAL A 46 20.42 -25.99 -3.57
CA VAL A 46 20.02 -24.89 -4.47
C VAL A 46 18.61 -25.10 -5.02
N GLN A 47 18.23 -26.34 -5.33
CA GLN A 47 16.89 -26.69 -5.81
C GLN A 47 15.84 -26.53 -4.71
N GLU A 48 16.12 -26.99 -3.48
CA GLU A 48 15.18 -26.82 -2.36
C GLU A 48 15.07 -25.34 -1.92
N SER A 49 16.16 -24.57 -2.01
CA SER A 49 16.16 -23.12 -1.80
C SER A 49 15.31 -22.37 -2.84
N MET A 50 15.43 -22.74 -4.13
CA MET A 50 14.59 -22.16 -5.19
C MET A 50 13.11 -22.48 -4.96
N LYS A 51 12.79 -23.72 -4.58
CA LYS A 51 11.42 -24.15 -4.25
C LYS A 51 10.86 -23.41 -3.03
N ALA A 52 11.65 -23.24 -1.96
CA ALA A 52 11.25 -22.48 -0.79
C ALA A 52 10.98 -21.00 -1.13
N LYS A 53 11.83 -20.39 -1.97
CA LYS A 53 11.61 -19.03 -2.49
C LYS A 53 10.33 -18.92 -3.31
N LEU A 54 10.05 -19.88 -4.20
CA LEU A 54 8.80 -19.90 -4.98
C LEU A 54 7.56 -20.06 -4.09
N ILE A 55 7.63 -20.88 -3.04
CA ILE A 55 6.54 -21.02 -2.06
C ILE A 55 6.32 -19.70 -1.30
N ALA A 56 7.39 -19.04 -0.87
CA ALA A 56 7.29 -17.74 -0.20
C ALA A 56 6.73 -16.66 -1.12
N ILE A 57 7.15 -16.60 -2.39
CA ILE A 57 6.61 -15.69 -3.41
C ILE A 57 5.12 -15.97 -3.63
N ARG A 58 4.74 -17.25 -3.79
CA ARG A 58 3.34 -17.65 -3.96
C ARG A 58 2.50 -17.25 -2.75
N ARG A 59 3.00 -17.46 -1.52
CA ARG A 59 2.32 -17.00 -0.30
C ARG A 59 2.13 -15.49 -0.30
N LYS A 60 3.15 -14.72 -0.64
CA LYS A 60 3.05 -13.26 -0.76
C LYS A 60 2.07 -12.79 -1.84
N LEU A 61 1.97 -13.49 -2.97
CA LEU A 61 0.96 -13.21 -4.00
C LEU A 61 -0.45 -13.55 -3.48
N VAL A 62 -0.60 -14.67 -2.79
CA VAL A 62 -1.87 -15.09 -2.18
C VAL A 62 -2.30 -14.13 -1.07
N GLU A 63 -1.37 -13.64 -0.26
CA GLU A 63 -1.62 -12.63 0.79
C GLU A 63 -2.05 -11.28 0.21
N GLN A 64 -1.54 -10.90 -0.98
CA GLN A 64 -1.93 -9.67 -1.63
C GLN A 64 -3.25 -9.79 -2.41
N GLY A 65 -3.65 -10.99 -2.85
CA GLY A 65 -4.89 -11.19 -3.60
C GLY A 65 -4.86 -10.57 -5.02
N PRO A 66 -5.82 -10.96 -5.89
CA PRO A 66 -5.84 -10.54 -7.28
C PRO A 66 -6.02 -9.02 -7.47
N CYS A 67 -6.80 -8.36 -6.59
CA CYS A 67 -7.07 -6.94 -6.72
C CYS A 67 -5.84 -6.09 -6.34
N HIS A 68 -5.12 -6.39 -5.24
CA HIS A 68 -3.95 -5.57 -4.90
C HIS A 68 -2.83 -5.70 -5.93
N LEU A 69 -2.69 -6.87 -6.55
CA LEU A 69 -1.72 -7.05 -7.64
C LEU A 69 -2.07 -6.16 -8.85
N GLU A 70 -3.35 -6.11 -9.24
CA GLU A 70 -3.80 -5.21 -10.29
C GLU A 70 -3.63 -3.74 -9.88
N LEU A 71 -3.95 -3.39 -8.63
CA LEU A 71 -3.80 -2.04 -8.09
C LEU A 71 -2.36 -1.55 -8.18
N GLN A 72 -1.40 -2.37 -7.74
CA GLN A 72 0.02 -2.01 -7.81
C GLN A 72 0.49 -1.81 -9.25
N THR A 73 0.03 -2.67 -10.16
CA THR A 73 0.32 -2.54 -11.59
C THR A 73 -0.29 -1.26 -12.18
N ALA A 74 -1.51 -0.91 -11.78
CA ALA A 74 -2.18 0.32 -12.23
C ALA A 74 -1.45 1.58 -11.72
N LEU A 75 -1.02 1.58 -10.45
CA LEU A 75 -0.24 2.66 -9.86
C LEU A 75 1.09 2.88 -10.60
N ASP A 76 1.84 1.81 -10.86
CA ASP A 76 3.11 1.90 -11.61
C ASP A 76 2.92 2.48 -13.02
N ARG A 77 1.84 2.08 -13.71
CA ARG A 77 1.50 2.63 -15.04
C ARG A 77 1.18 4.13 -14.97
N ILE A 78 0.41 4.56 -13.98
CA ILE A 78 0.04 5.97 -13.79
C ILE A 78 1.28 6.81 -13.49
N SER A 79 2.14 6.37 -12.56
CA SER A 79 3.38 7.10 -12.22
C SER A 79 4.29 7.26 -13.43
N LYS A 80 4.50 6.18 -14.20
CA LYS A 80 5.32 6.23 -15.42
C LYS A 80 4.72 7.13 -16.51
N ALA A 81 3.40 7.14 -16.67
CA ALA A 81 2.73 8.01 -17.63
C ALA A 81 2.90 9.49 -17.24
N HIS A 82 2.72 9.80 -15.96
CA HIS A 82 2.89 11.14 -15.42
C HIS A 82 4.33 11.66 -15.59
N GLU A 83 5.34 10.82 -15.34
CA GLU A 83 6.76 11.18 -15.51
C GLU A 83 7.16 11.40 -16.97
N LYS A 84 6.68 10.55 -17.89
CA LYS A 84 7.11 10.58 -19.29
C LYS A 84 6.44 11.68 -20.11
N LEU A 85 5.16 11.91 -19.85
CA LEU A 85 4.32 12.69 -20.75
C LEU A 85 3.89 14.03 -20.14
N GLY A 86 4.18 14.26 -18.84
CA GLY A 86 3.71 15.43 -18.10
C GLY A 86 2.18 15.54 -18.11
N GLU A 87 1.49 14.45 -18.43
CA GLU A 87 0.05 14.43 -18.63
C GLU A 87 -0.67 14.50 -17.29
N LYS A 88 -1.55 15.48 -17.17
CA LYS A 88 -2.45 15.59 -16.04
C LYS A 88 -3.64 14.66 -16.28
N LEU A 89 -3.53 13.40 -15.83
CA LEU A 89 -4.61 12.43 -15.87
C LEU A 89 -5.75 12.87 -14.94
N THR A 90 -6.81 13.48 -15.49
CA THR A 90 -7.96 13.96 -14.70
C THR A 90 -8.93 12.84 -14.34
N ARG A 91 -8.96 11.75 -15.12
CA ARG A 91 -9.81 10.58 -14.89
C ARG A 91 -9.05 9.30 -15.26
N PHE A 92 -9.06 8.32 -14.37
CA PHE A 92 -8.40 7.02 -14.56
C PHE A 92 -9.05 5.96 -13.68
N TYR A 93 -8.71 4.70 -13.89
CA TYR A 93 -9.20 3.60 -13.07
C TYR A 93 -8.12 3.10 -12.12
N LEU A 94 -8.44 3.06 -10.82
CA LEU A 94 -7.72 2.30 -9.81
C LEU A 94 -8.69 1.28 -9.21
N PRO A 95 -8.40 -0.02 -9.25
CA PRO A 95 -9.31 -1.03 -8.72
C PRO A 95 -9.53 -0.84 -7.22
N ASN A 96 -10.80 -0.74 -6.83
CA ASN A 96 -11.24 -0.64 -5.45
C ASN A 96 -11.13 -2.01 -4.78
N CYS A 97 -10.10 -2.20 -3.95
CA CYS A 97 -9.87 -3.46 -3.25
C CYS A 97 -10.44 -3.45 -1.82
N ASP A 98 -10.74 -4.63 -1.30
CA ASP A 98 -10.97 -4.85 0.13
C ASP A 98 -9.66 -5.17 0.87
N LYS A 99 -9.75 -5.32 2.20
CA LYS A 99 -8.59 -5.61 3.06
C LYS A 99 -7.94 -6.98 2.79
N HIS A 100 -8.62 -7.88 2.09
CA HIS A 100 -8.14 -9.22 1.76
C HIS A 100 -7.54 -9.28 0.35
N GLY A 101 -7.50 -8.16 -0.38
CA GLY A 101 -6.99 -8.13 -1.75
C GLY A 101 -7.96 -8.66 -2.80
N LEU A 102 -9.25 -8.75 -2.47
CA LEU A 102 -10.33 -9.01 -3.42
C LEU A 102 -10.94 -7.71 -3.92
N TYR A 103 -11.70 -7.79 -5.02
CA TYR A 103 -12.38 -6.63 -5.59
C TYR A 103 -13.61 -6.31 -4.76
N LYS A 104 -13.81 -5.04 -4.41
CA LYS A 104 -15.14 -4.58 -3.97
C LYS A 104 -16.13 -4.76 -5.12
N GLN A 105 -17.37 -5.13 -4.79
CA GLN A 105 -18.39 -5.34 -5.81
C GLN A 105 -18.65 -4.07 -6.65
N LYS A 106 -18.70 -2.90 -6.01
CA LYS A 106 -18.77 -1.61 -6.72
C LYS A 106 -17.35 -1.11 -7.02
N GLN A 107 -17.09 -0.91 -8.30
CA GLN A 107 -15.87 -0.28 -8.82
C GLN A 107 -16.22 1.09 -9.38
N CYS A 108 -15.33 2.06 -9.20
CA CYS A 108 -15.53 3.42 -9.72
C CYS A 108 -14.25 3.95 -10.34
N GLU A 109 -14.40 4.79 -11.36
CA GLU A 109 -13.29 5.62 -11.85
C GLU A 109 -12.87 6.64 -10.79
N SER A 110 -11.57 6.84 -10.68
CA SER A 110 -10.96 7.93 -9.93
C SER A 110 -10.92 9.19 -10.79
N THR A 111 -11.25 10.32 -10.18
CA THR A 111 -11.22 11.64 -10.81
C THR A 111 -10.43 12.61 -9.92
N LEU A 112 -9.62 13.47 -10.54
CA LEU A 112 -8.85 14.50 -9.84
C LEU A 112 -9.49 15.90 -9.93
N ASP A 113 -10.52 16.05 -10.75
CA ASP A 113 -11.27 17.28 -10.98
C ASP A 113 -12.51 17.43 -10.08
N GLY A 114 -12.70 16.50 -9.14
CA GLY A 114 -13.83 16.48 -8.22
C GLY A 114 -15.17 16.02 -8.83
N GLN A 115 -15.21 15.66 -10.11
CA GLN A 115 -16.42 15.09 -10.71
C GLN A 115 -16.66 13.66 -10.22
N LYS A 116 -17.92 13.22 -10.17
CA LYS A 116 -18.19 11.81 -9.84
C LYS A 116 -17.68 10.90 -10.98
N GLY A 117 -16.84 9.92 -10.64
CA GLY A 117 -16.43 8.86 -11.56
C GLY A 117 -17.61 7.96 -11.96
N ARG A 118 -17.51 7.30 -13.12
CA ARG A 118 -18.46 6.25 -13.47
C ARG A 118 -18.25 5.05 -12.55
N CYS A 119 -19.33 4.41 -12.12
CA CYS A 119 -19.28 3.20 -11.32
C CYS A 119 -19.97 2.02 -12.01
N TRP A 120 -19.49 0.81 -11.76
CA TRP A 120 -20.07 -0.45 -12.25
C TRP A 120 -19.92 -1.56 -11.21
N CYS A 121 -20.64 -2.67 -11.41
CA CYS A 121 -20.53 -3.83 -10.55
C CYS A 121 -19.62 -4.90 -11.15
N VAL A 122 -18.80 -5.51 -10.30
CA VAL A 122 -17.91 -6.61 -10.64
C VAL A 122 -18.09 -7.79 -9.70
N SER A 123 -17.63 -8.94 -10.16
CA SER A 123 -17.47 -10.11 -9.31
C SER A 123 -16.25 -9.95 -8.40
N SER A 124 -16.42 -10.20 -7.10
CA SER A 124 -15.39 -9.94 -6.07
C SER A 124 -14.09 -10.75 -6.26
N TRP A 125 -14.18 -11.94 -6.85
CA TRP A 125 -13.03 -12.83 -6.96
C TRP A 125 -12.15 -12.57 -8.19
N ASN A 126 -12.66 -11.91 -9.23
CA ASN A 126 -11.91 -11.69 -10.49
C ASN A 126 -12.03 -10.29 -11.10
N GLY A 127 -12.81 -9.38 -10.51
CA GLY A 127 -12.98 -8.03 -11.02
C GLY A 127 -13.74 -7.94 -12.35
N LYS A 128 -14.32 -9.05 -12.85
CA LYS A 128 -15.08 -9.03 -14.10
C LYS A 128 -16.41 -8.33 -13.89
N LYS A 129 -16.71 -7.39 -14.80
CA LYS A 129 -17.99 -6.66 -14.82
C LYS A 129 -19.17 -7.62 -14.93
N LEU A 130 -20.18 -7.42 -14.09
CA LEU A 130 -21.43 -8.18 -14.12
C LEU A 130 -22.28 -7.72 -15.30
N LEU A 131 -22.91 -8.67 -16.00
CA LEU A 131 -23.79 -8.40 -17.13
C LEU A 131 -24.94 -7.47 -16.68
N GLY A 132 -25.21 -6.41 -17.44
CA GLY A 132 -26.25 -5.42 -17.14
C GLY A 132 -25.84 -4.29 -16.18
N SER A 133 -24.63 -4.29 -15.62
CA SER A 133 -24.17 -3.25 -14.67
C SER A 133 -23.58 -1.98 -15.32
N SER A 134 -24.03 -1.61 -16.52
CA SER A 134 -23.55 -0.38 -17.16
C SER A 134 -23.98 0.87 -16.37
N ASP A 135 -23.01 1.75 -16.12
CA ASP A 135 -23.12 3.09 -15.53
C ASP A 135 -24.19 3.21 -14.46
N LEU A 136 -23.92 2.56 -13.33
CA LEU A 136 -24.73 2.77 -12.14
C LEU A 136 -24.52 4.21 -11.64
N PRO A 137 -25.60 4.90 -11.21
CA PRO A 137 -25.46 6.08 -10.38
C PRO A 137 -24.52 5.76 -9.22
N SER A 138 -23.66 6.70 -8.84
CA SER A 138 -22.65 6.51 -7.77
C SER A 138 -23.23 5.95 -6.46
N GLU A 139 -24.51 6.21 -6.19
CA GLU A 139 -25.27 5.79 -5.00
C GLU A 139 -25.98 4.43 -5.14
N ALA A 140 -26.00 3.81 -6.32
CA ALA A 140 -26.67 2.52 -6.49
C ALA A 140 -25.79 1.39 -5.92
N ASP A 141 -26.41 0.51 -5.15
CA ASP A 141 -25.77 -0.68 -4.60
C ASP A 141 -25.73 -1.82 -5.63
N CYS A 142 -24.64 -2.57 -5.64
CA CYS A 142 -24.54 -3.81 -6.38
C CYS A 142 -25.44 -4.86 -5.71
N ARG A 143 -26.34 -5.45 -6.49
CA ARG A 143 -27.28 -6.49 -6.05
C ARG A 143 -26.85 -7.86 -6.51
#